data_AF-A0A3S5EVC7-F1
#
_entry.id   AF-A0A3S5EVC7-F1
#
_cell.length_a   1.000
_cell.length_b   1.000
_cell.length_c   1.000
_cell.angle_alpha   90.00
_cell.angle_beta   90.00
_cell.angle_gamma   90.00
#
_symmetry.space_group_name_H-M   'P 1'
#
loop_
_entity.id
_entity.type
_entity.pdbx_description
1 polymer ?
#
loop_
_entity_poly.entity_id
_entity_poly.type
_entity_poly.pdbx_seq_one_letter_code
_entity_poly.pdbx_strand_id
1 'polypeptide(L)'
;MTDLQSLIVDVMSDPARTFTERQVADRLNVSTDTVGRLRRATVPDPASGMPPLTGWVKVGRKHQLPAPVLAAYIAHLPVVA
;
A
#
# COMPACT_ATOMS: atom_id res chain seq x y z
N MET A 1 -5.68 7.64 14.47
CA MET A 1 -5.07 6.34 14.85
C MET A 1 -5.94 5.20 14.30
N THR A 2 -6.07 5.04 12.97
CA THR A 2 -7.18 4.22 12.43
C THR A 2 -6.93 3.50 11.10
N ASP A 3 -5.73 3.53 10.52
CA ASP A 3 -5.56 3.00 9.16
C ASP A 3 -5.43 1.46 9.12
N LEU A 4 -4.59 0.90 10.00
CA LEU A 4 -4.32 -0.55 10.05
C LEU A 4 -5.55 -1.36 10.46
N GLN A 5 -6.32 -0.91 11.47
CA GLN A 5 -7.50 -1.65 11.92
C GLN A 5 -8.60 -1.67 10.87
N SER A 6 -8.85 -0.57 10.17
CA SER A 6 -9.81 -0.53 9.07
C SER A 6 -9.38 -1.43 7.91
N LEU A 7 -8.08 -1.50 7.63
CA LEU A 7 -7.56 -2.39 6.60
C LEU A 7 -7.66 -3.87 6.99
N ILE A 8 -7.42 -4.22 8.25
CA ILE A 8 -7.62 -5.60 8.75
C ILE A 8 -9.09 -6.01 8.62
N VAL A 9 -10.03 -5.13 8.98
CA VAL A 9 -11.48 -5.39 8.81
C VAL A 9 -11.84 -5.54 7.34
N ASP A 10 -11.28 -4.72 6.45
CA ASP A 10 -11.46 -4.84 5.00
C ASP A 10 -10.94 -6.19 4.47
N VAL A 11 -9.77 -6.64 4.91
CA VAL A 11 -9.18 -7.95 4.52
C VAL A 11 -10.03 -9.12 5.01
N MET A 12 -10.50 -9.06 6.26
CA MET A 12 -11.33 -10.12 6.85
C MET A 12 -12.72 -10.20 6.21
N SER A 13 -13.25 -9.05 5.76
CA SER A 13 -14.57 -8.97 5.14
C SER A 13 -14.55 -9.32 3.65
N ASP A 14 -13.50 -8.92 2.93
CA ASP A 14 -13.28 -9.24 1.52
C ASP A 14 -11.78 -9.40 1.22
N PRO A 15 -11.22 -10.63 1.31
CA PRO A 15 -9.81 -10.86 1.07
C PRO A 15 -9.40 -10.65 -0.40
N ALA A 16 -10.38 -10.64 -1.31
CA ALA A 16 -10.19 -10.36 -2.73
C ALA A 16 -10.17 -8.85 -3.04
N ARG A 17 -10.43 -7.99 -2.04
CA ARG A 17 -10.46 -6.54 -2.23
C ARG A 17 -9.11 -6.05 -2.72
N THR A 18 -9.15 -5.16 -3.72
CA THR A 18 -7.96 -4.50 -4.23
C THR A 18 -8.10 -2.98 -4.16
N PHE A 19 -6.98 -2.31 -3.97
CA PHE A 19 -6.88 -0.86 -3.82
C PHE A 19 -6.14 -0.26 -5.01
N THR A 20 -6.66 0.82 -5.56
CA THR A 20 -5.95 1.60 -6.59
C THR A 20 -4.77 2.35 -5.99
N GLU A 21 -3.83 2.79 -6.83
CA GLU A 21 -2.70 3.64 -6.40
C GLU A 21 -3.14 4.86 -5.57
N ARG A 22 -4.27 5.47 -5.93
CA ARG A 22 -4.85 6.59 -5.17
C ARG A 22 -5.33 6.17 -3.78
N GLN A 23 -6.04 5.05 -3.67
CA GLN A 23 -6.52 4.57 -2.38
C GLN A 23 -5.37 4.14 -1.48
N VAL A 24 -4.33 3.53 -2.04
CA VAL A 24 -3.10 3.22 -1.30
C VAL A 24 -2.42 4.50 -0.81
N ALA A 25 -2.36 5.54 -1.65
CA ALA A 25 -1.78 6.84 -1.30
C ALA A 25 -2.52 7.49 -0.11
N ASP A 26 -3.86 7.49 -0.14
CA ASP A 26 -4.71 7.96 0.97
C ASP A 26 -4.43 7.19 2.28
N ARG A 27 -4.35 5.86 2.22
CA ARG A 27 -4.12 4.99 3.41
C ARG A 27 -2.73 5.19 4.01
N LEU A 28 -1.70 5.31 3.15
CA LEU A 28 -0.33 5.56 3.57
C LEU A 28 -0.06 7.04 3.91
N ASN A 29 -1.04 7.94 3.71
CA ASN A 29 -0.89 9.39 3.83
C ASN A 29 0.31 9.94 3.03
N VAL A 30 0.46 9.50 1.78
CA VAL A 30 1.51 9.93 0.84
C VAL A 30 0.92 10.34 -0.49
N SER A 31 1.71 10.99 -1.35
CA SER A 31 1.29 11.32 -2.71
C SER A 31 1.22 10.08 -3.62
N THR A 32 0.36 10.10 -4.63
CA THR A 32 0.28 9.04 -5.66
C THR A 32 1.60 8.85 -6.40
N ASP A 33 2.38 9.91 -6.59
CA ASP A 33 3.73 9.82 -7.14
C ASP A 33 4.67 8.99 -6.28
N THR A 34 4.59 9.14 -4.95
CA THR A 34 5.35 8.31 -4.00
C THR A 34 4.94 6.85 -4.13
N VAL A 35 3.64 6.54 -4.19
CA VAL A 35 3.17 5.16 -4.44
C VAL A 35 3.70 4.62 -5.77
N GLY A 36 3.68 5.43 -6.83
CA GLY A 36 4.24 5.07 -8.12
C GLY A 36 5.74 4.81 -8.09
N ARG A 37 6.50 5.56 -7.27
CA ARG A 37 7.93 5.31 -7.01
C ARG A 37 8.09 4.01 -6.24
N LEU A 38 7.40 3.81 -5.12
CA LEU A 38 7.47 2.61 -4.30
C LEU A 38 7.13 1.33 -5.09
N ARG A 39 6.17 1.41 -6.02
CA ARG A 39 5.82 0.32 -6.93
C ARG A 39 6.98 -0.09 -7.86
N ARG A 40 7.75 0.89 -8.34
CA ARG A 40 8.85 0.69 -9.30
C ARG A 40 10.21 0.55 -8.60
N ALA A 41 10.29 0.84 -7.32
CA ALA A 41 11.53 0.85 -6.58
C ALA A 41 12.01 -0.57 -6.27
N THR A 42 13.32 -0.76 -6.28
CA THR A 42 14.01 -1.96 -5.78
C THR A 42 14.69 -1.72 -4.44
N VAL A 43 14.79 -0.46 -4.03
CA VAL A 43 15.36 0.04 -2.78
C VAL A 43 14.37 0.96 -2.09
N PRO A 44 14.47 1.19 -0.77
CA PRO A 44 13.60 2.13 -0.07
C PRO A 44 13.61 3.52 -0.74
N ASP A 45 12.43 4.16 -0.83
CA ASP A 45 12.31 5.49 -1.42
C ASP A 45 13.11 6.48 -0.56
N PRO A 46 14.07 7.23 -1.14
CA PRO A 46 14.94 8.09 -0.36
C PRO A 46 14.22 9.32 0.22
N ALA A 47 13.03 9.67 -0.29
CA ALA A 47 12.26 10.82 0.19
C ALA A 47 11.30 10.45 1.32
N SER A 48 10.71 9.26 1.31
CA SER A 48 9.80 8.79 2.37
C SER A 48 10.42 7.79 3.34
N GLY A 49 11.60 7.24 3.04
CA GLY A 49 12.22 6.15 3.80
C GLY A 49 11.43 4.83 3.73
N MET A 50 10.37 4.78 2.93
CA MET A 50 9.48 3.62 2.87
C MET A 50 10.06 2.53 1.97
N PRO A 51 9.94 1.24 2.34
CA PRO A 51 10.42 0.13 1.53
C PRO A 51 9.61 -0.02 0.23
N PRO A 52 10.16 -0.69 -0.80
CA PRO A 52 9.43 -1.00 -2.03
C PRO A 52 8.05 -1.62 -1.78
N LEU A 53 7.04 -1.14 -2.48
CA LEU A 53 5.68 -1.65 -2.39
C LEU A 53 5.43 -2.62 -3.54
N THR A 54 5.68 -3.90 -3.30
CA THR A 54 5.58 -4.99 -4.28
C THR A 54 4.23 -5.71 -4.22
N GLY A 55 3.94 -6.60 -5.18
CA GLY A 55 2.68 -7.39 -5.18
C GLY A 55 1.48 -6.72 -5.87
N TRP A 56 1.72 -5.72 -6.72
CA TRP A 56 0.69 -5.09 -7.53
C TRP A 56 0.18 -6.04 -8.62
N VAL A 57 -1.13 -6.11 -8.77
CA VAL A 57 -1.80 -6.82 -9.85
C VAL A 57 -2.33 -5.84 -10.88
N LYS A 58 -2.31 -6.24 -12.15
CA LYS A 58 -2.84 -5.42 -13.24
C LYS A 58 -4.28 -5.83 -13.52
N VAL A 59 -5.22 -4.91 -13.27
CA VAL A 59 -6.65 -5.10 -13.56
C VAL A 59 -7.01 -4.17 -14.70
N GLY A 60 -7.08 -4.74 -15.91
CA GLY A 60 -7.19 -3.99 -17.15
C GLY A 60 -5.98 -3.07 -17.38
N ARG A 61 -6.21 -1.75 -17.36
CA ARG A 61 -5.16 -0.72 -17.52
C ARG A 61 -4.66 -0.14 -16.19
N LYS A 62 -5.24 -0.54 -15.06
CA LYS A 62 -4.91 0.01 -13.74
C LYS A 62 -4.09 -0.99 -12.93
N HIS A 63 -3.17 -0.47 -12.11
CA HIS A 63 -2.50 -1.27 -11.09
C HIS A 63 -3.34 -1.21 -9.82
N GLN A 64 -3.59 -2.37 -9.23
CA GLN A 64 -4.27 -2.48 -7.95
C GLN A 64 -3.45 -3.33 -7.00
N LEU A 65 -3.52 -3.01 -5.71
CA LEU A 65 -2.81 -3.71 -4.66
C LEU A 65 -3.82 -4.52 -3.84
N PRO A 66 -3.65 -5.84 -3.69
CA PRO A 66 -4.52 -6.63 -2.84
C PRO A 66 -4.48 -6.13 -1.40
N ALA A 67 -5.64 -6.11 -0.76
CA ALA A 67 -5.79 -5.74 0.65
C ALA A 67 -4.81 -6.45 1.60
N PRO A 68 -4.60 -7.78 1.51
CA PRO A 68 -3.65 -8.46 2.39
C PRO A 68 -2.20 -8.00 2.17
N VAL A 69 -1.84 -7.62 0.93
CA VAL A 69 -0.49 -7.11 0.62
C VAL A 69 -0.29 -5.73 1.23
N LEU A 70 -1.29 -4.84 1.13
CA LEU A 70 -1.23 -3.54 1.78
C LEU A 70 -1.15 -3.69 3.31
N ALA A 71 -1.90 -4.63 3.89
CA ALA A 71 -1.88 -4.87 5.33
C ALA A 71 -0.53 -5.37 5.82
N ALA A 72 0.04 -6.34 5.11
CA ALA A 72 1.39 -6.81 5.38
C ALA A 72 2.41 -5.67 5.25
N TYR A 73 2.28 -4.82 4.23
CA TYR A 73 3.18 -3.69 4.03
C TYR A 73 3.15 -2.71 5.20
N ILE A 74 1.96 -2.26 5.63
CA ILE A 74 1.83 -1.33 6.75
C ILE A 74 2.33 -1.96 8.05
N ALA A 75 2.11 -3.26 8.26
CA ALA A 75 2.64 -3.98 9.42
C ALA A 75 4.19 -4.05 9.43
N HIS A 76 4.83 -4.00 8.26
CA HIS A 76 6.29 -3.99 8.12
C HIS A 76 6.87 -2.58 8.02
N LEU A 77 6.04 -1.52 7.95
CA LEU A 77 6.56 -0.17 8.05
C LEU A 77 7.12 0.01 9.47
N PRO A 78 8.36 0.49 9.62
CA PRO A 78 8.84 0.86 10.94
C PRO A 78 7.87 1.91 11.48
N VAL A 79 7.29 1.64 12.65
CA VAL A 79 6.49 2.62 13.37
C VAL A 79 7.42 3.81 13.62
N VAL A 80 7.30 4.86 12.82
CA VAL A 80 7.93 6.13 13.12
C VAL A 80 7.09 6.71 14.26
N ALA A 81 7.56 6.42 15.48
CA ALA A 81 7.06 7.02 16.72
C ALA A 81 7.47 8.49 16.82
#